data_AF-A0A3D0URJ9-F1
#
_entry.id   AF-A0A3D0URJ9-F1
#
_cell.length_a   1.000
_cell.length_b   1.000
_cell.length_c   1.000
_cell.angle_alpha   90.00
_cell.angle_beta   90.00
_cell.angle_gamma   90.00
#
_symmetry.space_group_name_H-M   'P 1'
#
loop_
_entity.id
_entity.type
_entity.pdbx_description
1 polymer ?
#
loop_
_entity_poly.entity_id
_entity_poly.type
_entity_poly.pdbx_seq_one_letter_code
_entity_poly.pdbx_strand_id
1 'polypeptide(L)'
;MFGIIEEINMKNVIIRTFDMRRVVMPNSRFLKKAIKTYSAEEFLRLQVSVVVDINMDMPLVLQETLRVVNDLPFILNKQYTQVLLDSFDDKKAKVNIQLFFNPNS
;
A
#
# COMPACT_ATOMS: atom_id res chain seq x y z
N MET A 1 -13.70 -5.36 -0.91
CA MET A 1 -14.20 -5.00 0.43
C MET A 1 -13.04 -5.21 1.39
N PHE A 2 -12.73 -4.21 2.20
CA PHE A 2 -11.69 -4.30 3.23
C PHE A 2 -12.34 -4.26 4.60
N GLY A 3 -11.70 -4.92 5.56
CA GLY A 3 -12.17 -4.96 6.93
C GLY A 3 -11.41 -6.02 7.72
N ILE A 4 -11.71 -6.05 9.01
CA ILE A 4 -11.16 -7.00 9.97
C ILE A 4 -12.23 -8.09 10.19
N ILE A 5 -11.84 -9.35 10.10
CA ILE A 5 -12.74 -10.46 10.42
C ILE A 5 -12.93 -10.48 11.94
N GLU A 6 -14.16 -10.31 12.41
CA GLU A 6 -14.51 -10.37 13.84
C GLU A 6 -14.86 -11.80 14.26
N GLU A 7 -15.65 -12.51 13.44
CA GLU A 7 -16.20 -13.82 13.78
C GLU A 7 -16.44 -14.67 12.53
N ILE A 8 -16.29 -15.99 12.68
CA ILE A 8 -16.67 -16.98 11.67
C ILE A 8 -17.59 -18.01 12.32
N ASN A 9 -18.80 -18.13 11.81
CA ASN A 9 -19.84 -19.03 12.30
C ASN A 9 -20.17 -20.09 11.24
N MET A 10 -21.00 -21.07 11.58
CA MET A 10 -21.40 -22.12 10.64
C MET A 10 -22.06 -21.60 9.35
N LYS A 11 -22.74 -20.45 9.40
CA LYS A 11 -23.47 -19.89 8.25
C LYS A 11 -22.83 -18.63 7.66
N ASN A 12 -22.14 -17.85 8.48
CA ASN A 12 -21.72 -16.50 8.13
C ASN A 12 -20.30 -16.16 8.61
N VAL A 13 -19.67 -15.23 7.90
CA VAL A 13 -18.49 -14.48 8.31
C VAL A 13 -18.92 -13.07 8.67
N ILE A 14 -18.50 -12.57 9.83
CA ILE A 14 -18.76 -11.20 10.30
C ILE A 14 -17.49 -10.37 10.12
N ILE A 15 -17.59 -9.30 9.34
CA ILE A 15 -16.47 -8.41 9.01
C ILE A 15 -16.78 -7.01 9.51
N ARG A 16 -15.85 -6.40 10.27
CA ARG A 16 -15.86 -4.97 10.61
C ARG A 16 -15.17 -4.19 9.51
N THR A 17 -15.90 -3.30 8.85
CA THR A 17 -15.32 -2.37 7.87
C THR A 17 -14.66 -1.18 8.56
N PHE A 18 -13.79 -0.46 7.86
CA PHE A 18 -13.07 0.69 8.41
C PHE A 18 -13.97 1.90 8.74
N ASP A 19 -15.19 1.95 8.19
CA ASP A 19 -16.23 2.91 8.58
C ASP A 19 -17.08 2.41 9.77
N MET A 20 -16.55 1.43 10.52
CA MET A 20 -17.14 0.85 11.74
C MET A 20 -18.44 0.08 11.57
N ARG A 21 -18.88 -0.20 10.33
CA ARG A 21 -20.06 -1.02 10.06
C ARG A 21 -19.74 -2.52 10.15
N ARG A 22 -20.76 -3.33 10.48
CA ARG A 22 -20.68 -4.80 10.42
C ARG A 22 -21.28 -5.30 9.11
N VAL A 23 -20.51 -6.12 8.40
CA VAL A 23 -20.96 -6.86 7.23
C VAL A 23 -21.09 -8.32 7.59
N VAL A 24 -22.31 -8.87 7.45
CA VAL A 24 -22.60 -10.29 7.62
C VAL A 24 -22.61 -10.94 6.24
N MET A 25 -21.65 -11.82 5.96
CA MET A 25 -21.50 -12.48 4.67
C MET A 25 -21.75 -14.00 4.80
N PRO A 26 -22.66 -14.60 4.02
CA PRO A 26 -22.81 -16.05 4.01
C PRO A 26 -21.53 -16.78 3.57
N ASN A 27 -21.20 -17.90 4.22
CA ASN A 27 -20.01 -18.69 3.92
C ASN A 27 -19.95 -19.13 2.45
N SER A 28 -21.12 -19.50 1.88
CA SER A 28 -21.26 -19.90 0.48
C SER A 28 -20.88 -18.80 -0.52
N ARG A 29 -20.92 -17.52 -0.11
CA ARG A 29 -20.47 -16.37 -0.91
C ARG A 29 -19.00 -16.06 -0.65
N PHE A 30 -18.55 -16.17 0.60
CA PHE A 30 -17.18 -15.90 1.01
C PHE A 30 -16.19 -16.82 0.28
N LEU A 31 -16.50 -18.11 0.17
CA LEU A 31 -15.64 -19.13 -0.45
C LEU A 31 -15.57 -19.07 -1.99
N LYS A 32 -16.39 -18.25 -2.66
CA LYS A 32 -16.44 -18.19 -4.13
C LYS A 32 -15.37 -17.31 -4.77
N LYS A 33 -14.62 -16.53 -3.98
CA LYS A 33 -13.62 -15.59 -4.48
C LYS A 33 -12.29 -15.82 -3.79
N ALA A 34 -11.19 -15.56 -4.49
CA ALA A 34 -9.88 -15.48 -3.88
C ALA A 34 -9.87 -14.42 -2.77
N ILE A 35 -9.35 -14.78 -1.61
CA ILE A 35 -9.23 -13.92 -0.43
C ILE A 35 -7.82 -13.36 -0.41
N LYS A 36 -7.70 -12.04 -0.22
CA LYS A 36 -6.42 -11.36 0.01
C LYS A 36 -6.30 -11.01 1.48
N THR A 37 -5.27 -11.54 2.13
CA THR A 37 -4.94 -11.25 3.51
C THR A 37 -3.89 -10.15 3.57
N TYR A 38 -4.04 -9.23 4.53
CA TYR A 38 -3.09 -8.13 4.75
C TYR A 38 -2.30 -8.37 6.02
N SER A 39 -2.99 -8.68 7.11
CA SER A 39 -2.38 -8.97 8.42
C SER A 39 -1.58 -10.26 8.48
N ALA A 40 -1.75 -11.17 7.51
CA ALA A 40 -0.99 -12.42 7.45
C ALA A 40 0.38 -12.27 6.78
N GLU A 41 0.63 -11.17 6.09
CA GLU A 41 1.88 -10.95 5.36
C GLU A 41 2.92 -10.28 6.26
N GLU A 42 4.18 -10.71 6.16
CA GLU A 42 5.29 -10.13 6.93
C GLU A 42 5.62 -8.69 6.49
N PHE A 43 5.43 -8.40 5.19
CA PHE A 43 5.64 -7.09 4.61
C PHE A 43 4.70 -6.86 3.42
N LEU A 44 4.25 -5.62 3.25
CA LEU A 44 3.44 -5.19 2.12
C LEU A 44 4.17 -4.11 1.31
N ARG A 45 3.91 -4.10 0.00
CA ARG A 45 4.37 -3.03 -0.89
C ARG A 45 3.36 -1.89 -0.94
N LEU A 46 3.81 -0.68 -0.62
CA LEU A 46 3.06 0.56 -0.85
C LEU A 46 3.60 1.27 -2.10
N GLN A 47 2.70 1.83 -2.89
CA GLN A 47 3.04 2.70 -4.01
C GLN A 47 2.45 4.09 -3.76
N VAL A 48 3.30 5.11 -3.75
CA VAL A 48 2.92 6.52 -3.57
C VAL A 48 3.29 7.28 -4.83
N SER A 49 2.35 8.04 -5.39
CA SER A 49 2.61 8.92 -6.53
C SER A 49 2.70 10.37 -6.04
N VAL A 50 3.81 11.03 -6.36
CA VAL A 50 4.05 12.45 -6.06
C VAL A 50 4.21 13.20 -7.37
N VAL A 51 3.78 14.46 -7.40
CA VAL A 51 3.95 15.34 -8.56
C VAL A 51 4.90 16.46 -8.19
N VAL A 52 5.95 16.62 -8.98
CA VAL A 52 7.01 17.63 -8.79
C VAL A 52 7.08 18.55 -10.02
N ASP A 53 7.68 19.72 -9.84
CA ASP A 53 7.92 20.66 -10.93
C ASP A 53 9.00 20.11 -11.88
N ILE A 54 8.72 20.10 -13.19
CA ILE A 54 9.64 19.54 -14.19
C ILE A 54 10.97 20.29 -14.29
N ASN A 55 11.01 21.56 -13.86
CA ASN A 55 12.21 22.40 -13.90
C ASN A 55 13.23 22.07 -12.80
N MET A 56 12.88 21.18 -11.86
CA MET A 56 13.83 20.68 -10.86
C MET A 56 14.82 19.69 -11.47
N ASP A 57 16.00 19.55 -10.85
CA ASP A 57 16.96 18.51 -11.21
C ASP A 57 16.38 17.12 -10.88
N MET A 58 15.77 16.48 -11.89
CA MET A 58 15.10 15.18 -11.73
C MET A 58 16.02 14.08 -11.18
N PRO A 59 17.25 13.88 -11.70
CA PRO A 59 18.22 12.97 -11.08
C PRO A 59 18.42 13.22 -9.58
N LEU A 60 18.60 14.47 -9.18
CA LEU A 60 18.78 14.84 -7.77
C LEU A 60 17.51 14.55 -6.95
N VAL A 61 16.33 14.89 -7.47
CA VAL A 61 15.03 14.64 -6.82
C VAL A 61 14.84 13.14 -6.58
N LEU A 62 15.12 12.29 -7.56
CA LEU A 62 14.98 10.83 -7.43
C LEU A 62 15.94 10.29 -6.36
N GLN A 63 17.19 10.74 -6.36
CA GLN A 63 18.22 10.31 -5.40
C GLN A 63 17.89 10.74 -3.97
N GLU A 64 17.55 12.01 -3.75
CA GLU A 64 17.22 12.53 -2.42
C GLU A 64 15.92 11.93 -1.90
N THR A 65 14.92 11.72 -2.76
CA THR A 65 13.69 11.02 -2.37
C THR A 65 13.98 9.58 -1.92
N LEU A 66 14.82 8.84 -2.66
CA LEU A 66 15.22 7.49 -2.27
C LEU A 66 15.92 7.47 -0.92
N ARG A 67 16.82 8.44 -0.68
CA ARG A 67 17.54 8.59 0.59
C ARG A 67 16.57 8.85 1.74
N VAL A 68 15.72 9.88 1.63
CA VAL A 68 14.75 10.26 2.67
C VAL A 68 13.80 9.12 2.98
N VAL A 69 13.28 8.43 1.97
CA VAL A 69 12.38 7.28 2.18
C VAL A 69 13.12 6.17 2.91
N ASN A 70 14.35 5.84 2.53
CA ASN A 70 15.13 4.80 3.20
C ASN A 70 15.56 5.16 4.63
N ASP A 71 15.60 6.45 4.99
CA ASP A 71 15.89 6.88 6.37
C ASP A 71 14.69 6.71 7.32
N LEU A 72 13.48 6.49 6.80
CA LEU A 72 12.29 6.29 7.63
C LEU A 72 12.36 4.95 8.41
N PRO A 73 12.05 4.95 9.72
CA PRO A 73 12.28 3.80 10.59
C PRO A 73 11.36 2.60 10.32
N PHE A 74 10.18 2.84 9.73
CA PHE A 74 9.18 1.80 9.44
C PHE A 74 9.37 1.14 8.06
N ILE A 75 10.38 1.57 7.29
CA ILE A 75 10.66 1.04 5.97
C ILE A 75 11.51 -0.22 6.09
N LEU A 76 10.96 -1.32 5.59
CA LEU A 76 11.63 -2.60 5.49
C LEU A 76 12.24 -2.75 4.10
N ASN A 77 13.21 -3.67 3.97
CA ASN A 77 13.79 -4.06 2.69
C ASN A 77 14.27 -2.87 1.84
N LYS A 78 15.05 -1.97 2.44
CA LYS A 78 15.52 -0.70 1.84
C LYS A 78 16.19 -0.86 0.46
N GLN A 79 16.81 -2.02 0.21
CA GLN A 79 17.40 -2.39 -1.09
C GLN A 79 16.40 -2.58 -2.23
N TYR A 80 15.12 -2.80 -1.91
CA TYR A 80 14.02 -2.92 -2.87
C TYR A 80 13.14 -1.67 -2.95
N THR A 81 13.46 -0.61 -2.18
CA THR A 81 12.80 0.69 -2.35
C THR A 81 13.17 1.27 -3.71
N GLN A 82 12.18 1.74 -4.46
CA GLN A 82 12.37 2.31 -5.79
C GLN A 82 11.70 3.67 -5.90
N VAL A 83 12.37 4.61 -6.54
CA VAL A 83 11.81 5.90 -6.93
C VAL A 83 11.97 6.03 -8.44
N LEU A 84 10.85 6.09 -9.14
CA LEU A 84 10.79 6.02 -10.60
C LEU A 84 10.03 7.22 -11.16
N LEU A 85 10.56 7.83 -12.22
CA LEU A 85 9.79 8.77 -13.04
C LEU A 85 8.73 7.98 -13.83
N ASP A 86 7.46 8.27 -13.60
CA ASP A 86 6.31 7.58 -14.21
C ASP A 86 5.91 8.25 -15.53
N SER A 87 5.70 9.56 -15.48
CA SER A 87 5.32 10.37 -16.62
C SER A 87 5.70 11.83 -16.38
N PHE A 88 5.74 12.64 -17.45
CA PHE A 88 5.94 14.08 -17.33
C PHE A 88 5.17 14.83 -18.42
N ASP A 89 4.85 16.09 -18.13
CA ASP A 89 4.33 17.10 -19.04
C ASP A 89 5.20 18.37 -18.99
N ASP A 90 4.81 19.42 -19.72
CA ASP A 90 5.56 20.68 -19.84
C ASP A 90 5.77 21.43 -18.51
N LYS A 91 5.08 21.04 -17.44
CA LYS A 91 5.15 21.71 -16.13
C LYS A 91 5.41 20.75 -14.97
N LYS A 92 5.11 19.47 -15.12
CA LYS A 92 5.02 18.52 -14.00
C LYS A 92 5.64 17.18 -14.37
N ALA A 93 6.41 16.63 -13.46
CA ALA A 93 6.83 15.23 -13.48
C ALA A 93 6.09 14.45 -12.38
N LYS A 94 5.58 13.28 -12.73
CA LYS A 94 4.99 12.33 -11.81
C LYS A 94 6.03 11.29 -11.42
N VAL A 95 6.30 11.19 -10.13
CA VAL A 95 7.28 10.27 -9.55
C VAL A 95 6.54 9.23 -8.70
N ASN A 96 6.82 7.96 -8.96
CA ASN A 96 6.29 6.84 -8.19
C ASN A 96 7.35 6.34 -7.21
N ILE A 97 6.98 6.25 -5.95
CA ILE A 97 7.78 5.72 -4.85
C ILE A 97 7.17 4.37 -4.47
N GLN A 98 7.99 3.32 -4.52
CA GLN A 98 7.63 1.98 -4.06
C GLN A 98 8.45 1.64 -2.83
N LEU A 99 7.76 1.29 -1.75
CA LEU A 99 8.37 0.97 -0.46
C LEU A 99 7.71 -0.27 0.16
N PHE A 100 8.43 -0.90 1.09
CA PHE A 100 7.93 -2.04 1.84
C PHE A 100 7.82 -1.69 3.32
N PHE A 101 6.73 -2.11 3.95
CA PHE A 101 6.48 -1.86 5.37
C PHE A 101 5.80 -3.06 6.01
N ASN A 102 5.90 -3.17 7.33
CA ASN A 102 5.19 -4.20 8.10
C ASN A 102 3.74 -3.72 8.36
N PRO A 103 2.71 -4.44 7.90
CA PRO A 103 1.31 -4.06 8.14
C PRO A 103 0.85 -4.20 9.59
N ASN A 104 1.62 -4.89 10.44
CA ASN A 104 1.28 -5.21 11.83
C ASN A 104 2.18 -4.49 12.85
N SER A 105 3.07 -3.58 12.40
CA SER A 105 4.00 -2.86 13.28
C SER A 105 3.39 -1.64 13.97
#